data_AF-C5RZM4-F1
#
_entry.id   AF-C5RZM4-F1
#
_cell.length_a   1.000
_cell.length_b   1.000
_cell.length_c   1.000
_cell.angle_alpha   90.00
_cell.angle_beta   90.00
_cell.angle_gamma   90.00
#
_symmetry.space_group_name_H-M   'P 1'
#
loop_
_entity.id
_entity.type
_entity.pdbx_description
1 polymer ?
#
loop_
_entity_poly.entity_id
_entity_poly.type
_entity_poly.pdbx_seq_one_letter_code
_entity_poly.pdbx_strand_id
1 'polypeptide(L)'
;MQTINFTDCLAKKLYTELYKRSDFSQTMEPQQQIYYYREVNREQMQHVAKIWEQVITQYYNQPFPPFEIKPKQNLDGKKIIWQYWGQDIDANLPDMVKLCFASVERFKDDYVVIRLTDKTIRDYIELPEFIWQKRQTPAFVPCPYELS
;
A
#
# COMPACT_ATOMS: atom_id res chain seq x y z
N MET A 1 -23.84 3.90 -5.45
CA MET A 1 -22.51 3.81 -4.82
C MET A 1 -22.18 5.16 -4.21
N GLN A 2 -22.10 5.27 -2.88
CA GLN A 2 -21.54 6.47 -2.26
C GLN A 2 -20.02 6.35 -2.31
N THR A 3 -19.37 7.25 -3.03
CA THR A 3 -17.91 7.42 -2.99
C THR A 3 -17.51 7.83 -1.59
N ILE A 4 -16.75 6.97 -0.90
CA ILE A 4 -16.02 7.36 0.31
C ILE A 4 -14.88 8.27 -0.16
N ASN A 5 -15.13 9.58 -0.14
CA ASN A 5 -14.10 10.58 -0.41
C ASN A 5 -13.13 10.63 0.77
N PHE A 6 -12.00 9.94 0.64
CA PHE A 6 -10.85 10.05 1.56
C PHE A 6 -10.13 11.40 1.45
N THR A 7 -10.50 12.25 0.49
CA THR A 7 -9.77 13.47 0.13
C THR A 7 -9.88 14.59 1.15
N ASP A 8 -10.86 14.59 2.05
CA ASP A 8 -11.07 15.72 2.94
C ASP A 8 -10.79 15.42 4.41
N CYS A 9 -9.57 15.79 4.82
CA CYS A 9 -9.42 17.04 5.58
C CYS A 9 -10.13 17.12 6.96
N LEU A 10 -10.64 16.03 7.53
CA LEU A 10 -10.94 15.95 8.96
C LEU A 10 -9.68 15.76 9.77
N ALA A 11 -8.69 15.01 9.25
CA ALA A 11 -7.37 14.96 9.84
C ALA A 11 -6.76 16.37 9.93
N LYS A 12 -6.88 17.22 8.90
CA LYS A 12 -6.33 18.59 8.90
C LYS A 12 -7.09 19.54 9.85
N LYS A 13 -8.42 19.44 9.95
CA LYS A 13 -9.22 20.17 10.96
C LYS A 13 -8.89 19.72 12.39
N LEU A 14 -8.83 18.42 12.66
CA LEU A 14 -8.34 17.87 13.93
C LEU A 14 -6.91 18.31 14.19
N TYR A 15 -6.00 18.23 13.22
CA TYR A 15 -4.60 18.62 13.36
C TYR A 15 -4.47 20.11 13.70
N THR A 16 -5.29 20.98 13.10
CA THR A 16 -5.30 22.42 13.38
C THR A 16 -5.90 22.72 14.77
N GLU A 17 -6.98 22.04 15.17
CA GLU A 17 -7.55 22.10 16.52
C GLU A 17 -6.57 21.58 17.59
N LEU A 18 -5.83 20.52 17.27
CA LEU A 18 -4.81 19.92 18.13
C LEU A 18 -3.55 20.78 18.22
N TYR A 19 -3.17 21.49 17.16
CA TYR A 19 -2.06 22.46 17.19
C TYR A 19 -2.42 23.71 18.01
N LYS A 20 -3.67 24.20 17.90
CA LYS A 20 -4.19 25.25 18.80
C LYS A 20 -4.21 24.80 20.28
N ARG A 21 -4.43 23.51 20.51
CA ARG A 21 -4.36 22.85 21.81
C ARG A 21 -2.93 22.54 22.27
N SER A 22 -1.96 22.43 21.36
CA SER A 22 -0.55 22.20 21.73
C SER A 22 0.07 23.43 22.39
N ASP A 23 -0.28 24.64 21.95
CA ASP A 23 0.12 25.88 22.63
C ASP A 23 -0.42 25.94 24.06
N PHE A 24 -1.62 25.39 24.31
CA PHE A 24 -2.18 25.22 25.66
C PHE A 24 -1.42 24.15 26.46
N SER A 25 -1.03 23.03 25.84
CA SER A 25 -0.22 22.01 26.52
C SER A 25 1.16 22.51 26.95
N GLN A 26 1.77 23.47 26.24
CA GLN A 26 3.04 24.11 26.64
C GLN A 26 2.94 24.90 27.94
N THR A 27 1.73 25.29 28.35
CA THR A 27 1.47 25.99 29.62
C THR A 27 1.21 25.05 30.80
N MET A 28 1.14 23.73 30.56
CA MET A 28 0.87 22.71 31.57
C MET A 28 2.14 22.15 32.21
N GLU A 29 2.03 21.64 33.44
CA GLU A 29 3.11 20.90 34.10
C GLU A 29 3.50 19.63 33.30
N PRO A 30 4.79 19.25 33.22
CA PRO A 30 5.26 18.14 32.36
C PRO A 30 4.54 16.80 32.58
N GLN A 31 4.13 16.50 33.82
CA GLN A 31 3.41 15.27 34.15
C GLN A 31 1.97 15.28 33.58
N GLN A 32 1.35 16.46 33.48
CA GLN A 32 0.00 16.63 32.92
C GLN A 32 0.03 16.62 31.39
N GLN A 33 1.12 17.10 30.78
CA GLN A 33 1.34 17.05 29.33
C GLN A 33 1.32 15.61 28.80
N ILE A 34 2.00 14.68 29.47
CA ILE A 34 2.05 13.27 29.06
C ILE A 34 0.65 12.65 29.07
N TYR A 35 -0.15 12.93 30.10
CA TYR A 35 -1.53 12.46 30.19
C TYR A 35 -2.39 13.07 29.07
N TYR A 36 -2.24 14.38 28.83
CA TYR A 36 -2.94 15.09 27.79
C TYR A 36 -2.67 14.53 26.39
N TYR A 37 -1.40 14.31 26.02
CA TYR A 37 -1.04 13.73 24.73
C TYR A 37 -1.55 12.29 24.56
N ARG A 38 -1.58 11.51 25.64
CA ARG A 38 -2.14 10.15 25.60
C ARG A 38 -3.64 10.17 25.31
N GLU A 39 -4.40 11.04 25.96
CA GLU A 39 -5.85 11.17 25.71
C GLU A 39 -6.11 11.67 24.28
N VAL A 40 -5.38 12.69 23.82
CA VAL A 40 -5.48 13.18 22.43
C VAL A 40 -5.20 12.07 21.41
N ASN A 41 -4.11 11.31 21.59
CA ASN A 41 -3.77 10.21 20.70
C ASN A 41 -4.84 9.11 20.74
N ARG A 42 -5.42 8.84 21.92
CA ARG A 42 -6.50 7.87 22.08
C ARG A 42 -7.75 8.31 21.32
N GLU A 43 -8.15 9.57 21.44
CA GLU A 43 -9.30 10.13 20.71
C GLU A 43 -9.08 10.02 19.18
N GLN A 44 -7.88 10.34 18.70
CA GLN A 44 -7.51 10.17 17.29
C GLN A 44 -7.63 8.71 16.85
N MET A 45 -7.04 7.78 17.60
CA MET A 45 -7.09 6.35 17.29
C MET A 45 -8.53 5.83 17.28
N GLN A 46 -9.36 6.24 18.23
CA GLN A 46 -10.79 5.88 18.27
C GLN A 46 -11.55 6.42 17.07
N HIS A 47 -11.28 7.66 16.66
CA HIS A 47 -11.92 8.25 15.49
C HIS A 47 -11.52 7.51 14.20
N VAL A 48 -10.23 7.24 14.02
CA VAL A 48 -9.71 6.45 12.89
C VAL A 48 -10.32 5.04 12.89
N ALA A 49 -10.39 4.38 14.05
CA ALA A 49 -10.99 3.06 14.18
C ALA A 49 -12.47 3.08 13.76
N LYS A 50 -13.25 4.10 14.15
CA LYS A 50 -14.65 4.24 13.77
C LYS A 50 -14.84 4.44 12.26
N ILE A 51 -13.95 5.20 11.62
CA ILE A 51 -13.97 5.35 10.15
C ILE A 51 -13.69 3.99 9.48
N TRP A 52 -12.65 3.29 9.94
CA TRP A 52 -12.30 1.97 9.41
C TRP A 52 -13.39 0.93 9.64
N GLU A 53 -14.06 0.96 10.79
CA GLU A 53 -15.20 0.10 11.09
C GLU A 53 -16.28 0.24 10.01
N GLN A 54 -16.63 1.47 9.61
CA GLN A 54 -17.60 1.69 8.53
C GLN A 54 -17.14 1.09 7.19
N VAL A 55 -15.87 1.27 6.83
CA VAL A 55 -15.30 0.71 5.58
C VAL A 55 -15.32 -0.82 5.61
N ILE A 56 -14.91 -1.41 6.72
CA ILE A 56 -14.87 -2.87 6.92
C ILE A 56 -16.29 -3.45 6.91
N THR A 57 -17.22 -2.83 7.63
CA THR A 57 -18.63 -3.25 7.64
C THR A 57 -19.24 -3.20 6.24
N GLN A 58 -18.96 -2.15 5.46
CA GLN A 58 -19.42 -2.08 4.06
C GLN A 58 -18.81 -3.18 3.19
N TYR A 59 -17.52 -3.47 3.36
CA TYR A 59 -16.83 -4.55 2.65
C TYR A 59 -17.48 -5.92 2.90
N TYR A 60 -17.87 -6.22 4.15
CA TYR A 60 -18.52 -7.49 4.49
C TYR A 60 -20.01 -7.54 4.11
N ASN A 61 -20.72 -6.41 4.16
CA ASN A 61 -22.16 -6.37 3.87
C ASN A 61 -22.50 -6.27 2.37
N GLN A 62 -21.56 -5.82 1.54
CA GLN A 62 -21.70 -5.84 0.08
C GLN A 62 -20.56 -6.66 -0.51
N PRO A 63 -20.76 -7.97 -0.73
CA PRO A 63 -19.76 -8.76 -1.44
C PRO A 63 -19.59 -8.13 -2.82
N PHE A 64 -18.41 -7.58 -3.09
CA PHE A 64 -18.03 -7.14 -4.42
C PHE A 64 -18.13 -8.36 -5.34
N PRO A 65 -18.62 -8.17 -6.58
CA PRO A 65 -18.55 -9.25 -7.56
C PRO A 65 -17.08 -9.69 -7.64
N PRO A 66 -16.79 -11.00 -7.55
CA PRO A 66 -15.43 -11.48 -7.64
C PRO A 66 -14.84 -11.01 -8.97
N PHE A 67 -13.66 -10.42 -8.92
CA PHE A 67 -12.93 -10.07 -10.13
C PHE A 67 -12.37 -11.35 -10.73
N GLU A 68 -12.79 -11.69 -11.93
CA GLU A 68 -12.19 -12.78 -12.68
C GLU A 68 -10.80 -12.37 -13.15
N ILE A 69 -9.78 -12.96 -12.53
CA ILE A 69 -8.40 -12.85 -12.99
C ILE A 69 -8.17 -13.98 -13.99
N LYS A 70 -7.99 -13.62 -15.27
CA LYS A 70 -7.78 -14.61 -16.34
C LYS A 70 -6.29 -14.79 -16.61
N PRO A 71 -5.76 -16.02 -16.53
CA PRO A 71 -4.40 -16.28 -16.96
C PRO A 71 -4.31 -16.15 -18.48
N LYS A 72 -3.30 -15.45 -18.97
CA LYS A 72 -3.01 -15.35 -20.41
C LYS A 72 -2.00 -16.38 -20.90
N GLN A 73 -1.23 -16.96 -19.98
CA GLN A 73 -0.18 -17.92 -20.28
C GLN A 73 -0.56 -19.30 -19.77
N ASN A 74 -0.35 -20.33 -20.60
CA ASN A 74 -0.42 -21.71 -20.14
C ASN A 74 0.92 -22.09 -19.50
N LEU A 75 0.88 -22.32 -18.19
CA LEU A 75 2.04 -22.67 -17.36
C LEU A 75 1.89 -24.05 -16.72
N ASP A 76 0.96 -24.87 -17.23
CA ASP A 76 0.61 -26.16 -16.65
C ASP A 76 1.82 -27.09 -16.59
N GLY A 77 1.98 -27.76 -15.45
CA GLY A 77 3.06 -28.73 -15.20
C GLY A 77 4.44 -28.13 -14.91
N LYS A 78 4.60 -26.79 -14.92
CA LYS A 78 5.88 -26.15 -14.57
C LYS A 78 5.88 -25.73 -13.10
N LYS A 79 6.98 -26.01 -12.41
CA LYS A 79 7.26 -25.43 -11.10
C LYS A 79 7.86 -24.04 -11.31
N ILE A 80 7.18 -22.99 -10.83
CA ILE A 80 7.54 -21.61 -11.16
C ILE A 80 7.84 -20.81 -9.88
N ILE A 81 8.96 -20.10 -9.90
CA ILE A 81 9.29 -19.07 -8.92
C ILE A 81 8.95 -17.72 -9.54
N TRP A 82 7.96 -17.03 -8.98
CA TRP A 82 7.56 -15.70 -9.41
C TRP A 82 8.38 -14.63 -8.69
N GLN A 83 8.95 -13.72 -9.45
CA GLN A 83 9.60 -12.52 -8.93
C GLN A 83 8.96 -11.31 -9.59
N TYR A 84 8.51 -10.35 -8.79
CA TYR A 84 7.95 -9.10 -9.29
C TYR A 84 8.81 -7.93 -8.85
N TRP A 85 9.16 -7.07 -9.81
CA TRP A 85 9.88 -5.83 -9.58
C TRP A 85 9.22 -4.74 -10.43
N GLY A 86 8.55 -3.78 -9.81
CA GLY A 86 7.70 -2.81 -10.54
C GLY A 86 8.45 -1.94 -11.56
N GLN A 87 9.75 -1.73 -11.37
CA GLN A 87 10.60 -0.97 -12.28
C GLN A 87 11.26 -1.86 -13.34
N ASP A 88 11.99 -1.26 -14.28
CA ASP A 88 12.77 -2.00 -15.27
C ASP A 88 13.94 -2.75 -14.61
N ILE A 89 14.11 -4.02 -14.98
CA ILE A 89 15.10 -4.92 -14.36
C ILE A 89 16.53 -4.64 -14.88
N ASP A 90 16.67 -3.97 -16.02
CA ASP A 90 17.95 -3.90 -16.76
C ASP A 90 18.90 -2.79 -16.31
N ALA A 91 18.41 -1.62 -15.89
CA ALA A 91 19.28 -0.43 -15.73
C ALA A 91 19.44 0.06 -14.29
N ASN A 92 18.40 -0.05 -13.44
CA ASN A 92 18.35 0.62 -12.13
C ASN A 92 18.14 -0.32 -10.95
N LEU A 93 18.49 -1.61 -11.10
CA LEU A 93 18.32 -2.56 -10.02
C LEU A 93 19.36 -2.31 -8.90
N PRO A 94 18.95 -2.14 -7.64
CA PRO A 94 19.90 -2.05 -6.52
C PRO A 94 20.74 -3.33 -6.39
N ASP A 95 21.99 -3.21 -5.99
CA ASP A 95 22.93 -4.35 -5.94
C ASP A 95 22.45 -5.47 -5.01
N MET A 96 21.74 -5.13 -3.93
CA MET A 96 21.10 -6.10 -3.06
C MET A 96 20.08 -6.97 -3.82
N VAL A 97 19.28 -6.36 -4.69
CA VAL A 97 18.26 -7.08 -5.48
C VAL A 97 18.94 -7.96 -6.53
N LYS A 98 20.04 -7.50 -7.13
CA LYS A 98 20.86 -8.32 -8.05
C LYS A 98 21.40 -9.58 -7.35
N LEU A 99 21.89 -9.44 -6.11
CA LEU A 99 22.34 -10.58 -5.31
C LEU A 99 21.20 -11.56 -5.01
N CYS A 100 20.00 -11.06 -4.69
CA CYS A 100 18.82 -11.90 -4.51
C CYS A 100 18.45 -12.64 -5.81
N PHE A 101 18.50 -11.96 -6.96
CA PHE A 101 18.22 -12.58 -8.26
C PHE A 101 19.25 -13.65 -8.61
N ALA A 102 20.54 -13.38 -8.37
CA ALA A 102 21.62 -14.33 -8.60
C ALA A 102 21.51 -15.56 -7.67
N SER A 103 21.12 -15.35 -6.41
CA SER A 103 20.88 -16.44 -5.46
C SER A 103 19.75 -17.35 -5.94
N VAL A 104 18.61 -16.77 -6.30
CA VAL A 104 17.48 -17.55 -6.82
C VAL A 104 17.85 -18.29 -8.11
N GLU A 105 18.58 -17.66 -9.03
CA GLU A 105 19.04 -18.32 -10.25
C GLU A 105 19.95 -19.51 -9.97
N ARG A 106 20.77 -19.42 -8.91
CA ARG A 106 21.69 -20.48 -8.49
C ARG A 106 20.97 -21.67 -7.83
N PHE A 107 19.89 -21.42 -7.09
CA PHE A 107 19.21 -22.43 -6.27
C PHE A 107 17.82 -22.83 -6.79
N LYS A 108 17.46 -22.41 -8.01
CA LYS A 108 16.14 -22.72 -8.59
C LYS A 108 15.96 -24.18 -9.01
N ASP A 109 17.01 -25.01 -9.06
CA ASP A 109 16.94 -26.40 -9.53
C ASP A 109 16.13 -26.56 -10.84
N ASP A 110 15.06 -27.36 -10.80
CA ASP A 110 14.12 -27.62 -11.90
C ASP A 110 13.04 -26.54 -12.07
N TYR A 111 13.04 -25.49 -11.24
CA TYR A 111 12.09 -24.41 -11.30
C TYR A 111 12.43 -23.41 -12.40
N VAL A 112 11.37 -22.90 -13.04
CA VAL A 112 11.43 -21.78 -13.97
C VAL A 112 11.24 -20.48 -13.19
N VAL A 113 12.18 -19.57 -13.29
CA VAL A 113 12.05 -18.23 -12.66
C VAL A 113 11.45 -17.28 -13.68
N ILE A 114 10.28 -16.71 -13.35
CA ILE A 114 9.63 -15.69 -14.19
C ILE A 114 9.71 -14.36 -13.46
N ARG A 115 10.38 -13.39 -14.10
CA ARG A 115 10.57 -12.04 -13.58
C ARG A 115 9.61 -11.08 -14.27
N LEU A 116 8.70 -10.51 -13.49
CA LEU A 116 7.66 -9.60 -13.95
C LEU A 116 7.99 -8.16 -13.58
N THR A 117 7.70 -7.25 -14.51
CA THR A 117 7.71 -5.81 -14.30
C THR A 117 6.32 -5.23 -14.53
N ASP A 118 6.15 -3.94 -14.28
CA ASP A 118 4.90 -3.23 -14.58
C ASP A 118 4.49 -3.31 -16.05
N LYS A 119 5.47 -3.51 -16.94
CA LYS A 119 5.24 -3.68 -18.37
C LYS A 119 4.83 -5.12 -18.71
N THR A 120 5.52 -6.11 -18.15
CA THR A 120 5.35 -7.52 -18.55
C THR A 120 4.25 -8.26 -17.79
N ILE A 121 3.83 -7.80 -16.62
CA ILE A 121 2.75 -8.45 -15.84
C ILE A 121 1.43 -8.58 -16.64
N ARG A 122 1.19 -7.65 -17.58
CA ARG A 122 0.02 -7.62 -18.47
C ARG A 122 -0.02 -8.79 -19.46
N ASP A 123 1.13 -9.41 -19.72
CA ASP A 123 1.28 -10.53 -20.66
C ASP A 123 0.95 -11.88 -20.00
N TYR A 124 0.91 -11.89 -18.66
CA TYR A 124 0.63 -13.08 -17.86
C TYR A 124 -0.78 -13.07 -17.26
N ILE A 125 -1.27 -11.89 -16.88
CA ILE A 125 -2.52 -11.75 -16.16
C ILE A 125 -3.36 -10.63 -16.78
N GLU A 126 -4.64 -10.90 -16.99
CA GLU A 126 -5.63 -9.87 -17.31
C GLU A 126 -6.15 -9.22 -16.02
N LEU A 127 -5.69 -8.00 -15.73
CA LEU A 127 -6.22 -7.17 -14.65
C LEU A 127 -7.26 -6.18 -15.19
N PRO A 128 -8.34 -5.89 -14.45
CA PRO A 128 -9.32 -4.89 -14.82
C PRO A 128 -8.72 -3.50 -15.08
N GLU A 129 -9.31 -2.77 -16.03
CA GLU A 129 -8.79 -1.47 -16.48
C GLU A 129 -8.67 -0.43 -15.36
N PHE A 130 -9.58 -0.45 -14.38
CA PHE A 130 -9.54 0.47 -13.24
C PHE A 130 -8.25 0.35 -12.40
N ILE A 131 -7.59 -0.81 -12.40
CA ILE A 131 -6.32 -1.03 -11.70
C ILE A 131 -5.19 -0.29 -12.42
N TRP A 132 -5.18 -0.35 -13.76
CA TRP A 132 -4.19 0.38 -14.58
C TRP A 132 -4.36 1.89 -14.48
N GLN A 133 -5.61 2.36 -14.49
CA GLN A 133 -5.93 3.77 -14.30
C GLN A 133 -5.46 4.27 -12.93
N LYS A 134 -5.66 3.50 -11.85
CA LYS A 134 -5.17 3.87 -10.52
C LYS A 134 -3.64 3.99 -10.44
N ARG A 135 -2.90 3.15 -11.17
CA ARG A 135 -1.43 3.22 -11.22
C ARG A 135 -0.90 4.47 -11.94
N GLN A 136 -1.70 5.11 -12.79
CA GLN A 136 -1.34 6.37 -13.43
C GLN A 136 -1.59 7.57 -12.51
N THR A 137 -2.32 7.38 -11.41
CA THR A 137 -2.63 8.45 -10.46
C THR A 137 -1.41 8.75 -9.58
N PRO A 138 -0.95 10.01 -9.48
CA PRO A 138 0.21 10.40 -8.66
C PRO A 138 -0.01 10.24 -7.14
N ALA A 139 -1.24 9.94 -6.69
CA ALA A 139 -1.51 9.54 -5.30
C ALA A 139 -1.14 8.06 -5.02
N PHE A 140 -0.87 7.28 -6.07
CA PHE A 140 -0.50 5.87 -6.03
C PHE A 140 0.96 5.68 -6.51
N VAL A 141 1.85 6.54 -6.02
CA VAL A 141 3.28 6.40 -6.25
C VAL A 141 3.79 5.29 -5.32
N PRO A 142 4.39 4.20 -5.84
CA PRO A 142 5.10 3.26 -4.98
C PRO A 142 6.14 4.04 -4.18
N CYS A 143 6.22 3.79 -2.86
CA CYS A 143 7.04 4.53 -1.90
C CYS A 143 8.25 5.16 -2.59
N PRO A 144 8.29 6.51 -2.76
CA PRO A 144 9.36 7.12 -3.51
C PRO A 144 10.67 6.70 -2.85
N TYR A 145 11.60 6.17 -3.65
CA TYR A 145 12.99 6.03 -3.24
C TYR A 145 13.57 7.45 -3.17
N GLU A 146 13.11 8.24 -2.20
CA GLU A 146 13.84 9.43 -1.79
C GLU A 146 15.07 8.93 -1.05
N LEU A 147 16.17 9.11 -1.77
CA LEU A 147 17.54 8.88 -1.40
C LEU A 147 17.82 9.44 0.01
N SER A 148 18.58 8.63 0.75
CA SER A 148 19.53 9.01 1.80
C SER A 148 19.95 10.47 1.84
#